data_AF-A0A8H4QZ53-F1
#
_entry.id   AF-A0A8H4QZ53-F1
#
_cell.length_a   1.000
_cell.length_b   1.000
_cell.length_c   1.000
_cell.angle_alpha   90.00
_cell.angle_beta   90.00
_cell.angle_gamma   90.00
#
_symmetry.space_group_name_H-M   'P 1'
#
loop_
_entity.id
_entity.type
_entity.pdbx_description
1 polymer ?
#
loop_
_entity_poly.entity_id
_entity_poly.type
_entity_poly.pdbx_seq_one_letter_code
_entity_poly.pdbx_strand_id
1 'polypeptide(L)'
;MMASYDWRDVIQRNFHYNLFAVPIPVLEDPEPRVHAHAASALINFCEGVERVALLPYLGPIVEHFKLLNPPQEAAIARRYMQEQAITTLAMVAAASEVTFAKHYPTIMPLLLKVLQNAEDSEYRKLSVKAMECAGLIDIAVGPDVFKQDSQTLVELLVRIQSPPDPEDTQL
;
A
#
# COMPACT_ATOMS: atom_id res chain seq x y z
N MET A 1 8.52 33.66 0.57
CA MET A 1 7.71 32.46 0.27
C MET A 1 8.13 31.35 1.23
N MET A 2 7.67 31.42 2.49
CA MET A 2 7.92 30.45 3.57
C MET A 2 6.82 30.68 4.62
N ALA A 3 5.68 30.02 4.46
CA ALA A 3 4.59 30.06 5.45
C ALA A 3 3.64 28.84 5.38
N SER A 4 3.82 27.94 4.41
CA SER A 4 2.91 26.79 4.20
C SER A 4 3.34 25.52 4.95
N TYR A 5 4.61 25.42 5.40
CA TYR A 5 5.16 24.18 5.98
C TYR A 5 5.05 24.06 7.51
N ASP A 6 4.67 25.11 8.23
CA ASP A 6 4.73 25.09 9.71
C ASP A 6 3.45 24.51 10.36
N TRP A 7 2.28 24.72 9.75
CA TRP A 7 1.02 24.23 10.29
C TRP A 7 0.86 22.72 10.18
N ARG A 8 1.48 22.09 9.17
CA ARG A 8 1.41 20.64 8.97
C ARG A 8 2.05 19.90 10.14
N ASP A 9 3.28 20.28 10.49
CA ASP A 9 4.02 19.68 11.60
C ASP A 9 3.34 19.95 12.96
N VAL A 10 2.85 21.17 13.18
CA VAL A 10 2.14 21.54 14.42
C VAL A 10 0.83 20.78 14.57
N ILE A 11 0.06 20.60 13.49
CA ILE A 11 -1.21 19.87 13.51
C ILE A 11 -0.96 18.37 13.68
N GLN A 12 0.02 17.80 12.97
CA GLN A 12 0.39 16.40 13.10
C GLN A 12 0.90 16.07 14.51
N ARG A 13 1.76 16.91 15.10
CA ARG A 13 2.27 16.70 16.47
C ARG A 13 1.21 16.84 17.55
N ASN A 14 0.32 17.82 17.44
CA ASN A 14 -0.62 18.13 18.52
C ASN A 14 -1.99 17.46 18.38
N PHE A 15 -2.35 16.97 17.18
CA PHE A 15 -3.68 16.42 16.90
C PHE A 15 -3.65 15.07 16.18
N HIS A 16 -2.51 14.35 16.14
CA HIS A 16 -2.43 13.01 15.52
C HIS A 16 -3.55 12.07 15.99
N TYR A 17 -3.97 12.16 17.26
CA TYR A 17 -5.07 11.36 17.78
C TYR A 17 -6.39 11.61 17.02
N ASN A 18 -6.72 12.87 16.75
CA ASN A 18 -7.90 13.24 15.99
C ASN A 18 -7.74 12.95 14.48
N LEU A 19 -6.50 12.95 13.98
CA LEU A 19 -6.21 12.74 12.56
C LEU A 19 -6.34 11.29 12.12
N PHE A 20 -6.01 10.32 12.97
CA PHE A 20 -6.14 8.89 12.63
C PHE A 20 -7.45 8.26 13.11
N ALA A 21 -8.04 8.76 14.20
CA ALA A 21 -9.28 8.21 14.76
C ALA A 21 -10.51 8.38 13.85
N VAL A 22 -10.49 9.34 12.92
CA VAL A 22 -11.61 9.61 12.00
C VAL A 22 -11.52 8.82 10.69
N PRO A 23 -10.41 8.86 9.92
CA PRO A 23 -10.38 8.18 8.62
C PRO A 23 -10.25 6.67 8.71
N ILE A 24 -9.70 6.10 9.80
CA ILE A 24 -9.54 4.63 9.92
C ILE A 24 -10.90 3.93 9.89
N PRO A 25 -11.89 4.27 10.73
CA PRO A 25 -13.23 3.67 10.62
C PRO A 25 -13.91 3.89 9.26
N VAL A 26 -13.60 5.01 8.59
CA VAL A 26 -14.20 5.39 7.30
C VAL A 26 -13.61 4.58 6.13
N LEU A 27 -12.48 3.89 6.32
CA LEU A 27 -11.97 2.93 5.33
C LEU A 27 -12.91 1.74 5.12
N GLU A 28 -13.80 1.44 6.05
CA GLU A 28 -14.80 0.37 5.93
C GLU A 28 -16.12 0.85 5.28
N ASP A 29 -16.21 2.11 4.87
CA ASP A 29 -17.43 2.65 4.27
C ASP A 29 -17.78 1.92 2.96
N PRO A 30 -19.03 1.46 2.78
CA PRO A 30 -19.45 0.75 1.57
C PRO A 30 -19.46 1.64 0.32
N GLU A 31 -19.52 2.96 0.47
CA GLU A 31 -19.47 3.92 -0.64
C GLU A 31 -18.01 4.10 -1.12
N PRO A 32 -17.67 3.66 -2.34
CA PRO A 32 -16.28 3.67 -2.83
C PRO A 32 -15.63 5.06 -2.83
N ARG A 33 -16.44 6.11 -3.02
CA ARG A 33 -15.96 7.50 -2.98
C ARG A 33 -15.52 7.92 -1.59
N VAL A 34 -16.25 7.49 -0.56
CA VAL A 34 -15.96 7.80 0.85
C VAL A 34 -14.68 7.08 1.28
N HIS A 35 -14.57 5.78 0.97
CA HIS A 35 -13.34 5.01 1.17
C HIS A 35 -12.11 5.69 0.56
N ALA A 36 -12.22 6.13 -0.70
CA ALA A 36 -11.10 6.73 -1.41
C ALA A 36 -10.63 8.06 -0.81
N HIS A 37 -11.55 8.87 -0.28
CA HIS A 37 -11.20 10.11 0.41
C HIS A 37 -10.54 9.81 1.76
N ALA A 38 -11.00 8.81 2.49
CA ALA A 38 -10.36 8.36 3.73
C ALA A 38 -8.94 7.83 3.49
N ALA A 39 -8.75 7.00 2.45
CA ALA A 39 -7.43 6.52 2.04
C ALA A 39 -6.49 7.68 1.65
N SER A 40 -6.98 8.65 0.86
CA SER A 40 -6.20 9.84 0.48
C SER A 40 -5.81 10.69 1.70
N ALA A 41 -6.72 10.84 2.68
CA ALA A 41 -6.42 11.54 3.92
C ALA A 41 -5.32 10.81 4.71
N LEU A 42 -5.38 9.48 4.81
CA LEU A 42 -4.34 8.68 5.46
C LEU A 42 -2.99 8.78 4.78
N ILE A 43 -2.93 8.78 3.45
CA ILE A 43 -1.70 9.03 2.69
C ILE A 43 -1.08 10.36 3.13
N ASN A 44 -1.88 11.43 3.11
CA ASN A 44 -1.42 12.78 3.50
C ASN A 44 -1.03 12.87 4.98
N PHE A 45 -1.66 12.08 5.86
CA PHE A 45 -1.31 12.06 7.28
C PHE A 45 -0.08 11.23 7.58
N CYS A 46 0.18 10.17 6.81
CA CYS A 46 1.42 9.40 6.93
C CYS A 46 2.63 10.15 6.36
N GLU A 47 2.42 11.12 5.49
CA GLU A 47 3.47 12.02 5.00
C GLU A 47 3.88 13.01 6.12
N GLY A 48 5.06 12.81 6.70
CA GLY A 48 5.65 13.71 7.70
C GLY A 48 5.27 13.43 9.16
N VAL A 49 4.45 12.41 9.43
CA VAL A 49 4.14 12.01 10.82
C VAL A 49 5.35 11.35 11.49
N GLU A 50 5.61 11.71 12.75
CA GLU A 50 6.60 11.01 13.55
C GLU A 50 6.18 9.55 13.78
N ARG A 51 7.11 8.62 13.56
CA ARG A 51 6.89 7.17 13.69
C ARG A 51 6.13 6.79 14.97
N VAL A 52 6.49 7.39 16.11
CA VAL A 52 5.86 7.12 17.41
C VAL A 52 4.36 7.44 17.45
N ALA A 53 3.91 8.44 16.70
CA ALA A 53 2.51 8.82 16.61
C ALA A 53 1.71 7.87 15.70
N LEU A 54 2.36 7.20 14.74
CA LEU A 54 1.74 6.21 13.86
C LEU A 54 1.58 4.83 14.52
N LEU A 55 2.46 4.45 15.44
CA LEU A 55 2.50 3.10 16.03
C LEU A 55 1.17 2.59 16.59
N PRO A 56 0.35 3.38 17.31
CA PRO A 56 -0.94 2.91 17.82
C PRO A 56 -1.93 2.52 16.73
N TYR A 57 -1.76 3.04 15.51
CA TYR A 57 -2.68 2.90 14.39
C TYR A 57 -2.20 1.90 13.34
N LEU A 58 -0.93 1.50 13.38
CA LEU A 58 -0.31 0.63 12.39
C LEU A 58 -1.05 -0.71 12.25
N GLY A 59 -1.40 -1.35 13.36
CA GLY A 59 -2.16 -2.60 13.36
C GLY A 59 -3.54 -2.46 12.69
N PRO A 60 -4.42 -1.57 13.17
CA PRO A 60 -5.72 -1.30 12.56
C PRO A 60 -5.65 -0.98 11.06
N ILE A 61 -4.69 -0.13 10.65
CA ILE A 61 -4.50 0.23 9.24
C ILE A 61 -4.13 -1.01 8.41
N VAL A 62 -3.22 -1.86 8.92
CA VAL A 62 -2.80 -3.10 8.24
C VAL A 62 -3.94 -4.12 8.15
N GLU A 63 -4.79 -4.24 9.17
CA GLU A 63 -5.93 -5.16 9.13
C GLU A 63 -6.92 -4.80 8.00
N HIS A 64 -7.18 -3.51 7.75
CA HIS A 64 -8.02 -3.11 6.62
C HIS A 64 -7.43 -3.50 5.26
N PHE A 65 -6.10 -3.62 5.14
CA PHE A 65 -5.46 -4.09 3.89
C PHE A 65 -5.61 -5.58 3.63
N LYS A 66 -6.01 -6.39 4.62
CA LYS A 66 -6.34 -7.80 4.36
C LYS A 66 -7.60 -7.96 3.50
N LEU A 67 -8.42 -6.91 3.39
CA LEU A 67 -9.62 -6.88 2.54
C LEU A 67 -9.30 -6.72 1.04
N LEU A 68 -8.02 -6.64 0.66
CA LEU A 68 -7.55 -6.55 -0.72
C LEU A 68 -7.81 -7.81 -1.58
N ASN A 69 -8.37 -8.89 -1.03
CA ASN A 69 -8.69 -10.13 -1.75
C ASN A 69 -10.23 -10.40 -1.86
N PRO A 70 -10.99 -9.67 -2.71
CA PRO A 70 -12.40 -9.97 -2.91
C PRO A 70 -12.68 -10.87 -4.14
N PRO A 71 -13.83 -11.57 -4.17
CA PRO A 71 -14.30 -12.35 -5.32
C PRO A 71 -14.69 -11.47 -6.53
N GLN A 72 -14.74 -12.09 -7.72
CA GLN A 72 -14.67 -11.47 -9.07
C GLN A 72 -15.78 -10.47 -9.45
N GLU A 73 -16.90 -10.40 -8.73
CA GLU A 73 -18.14 -9.76 -9.22
C GLU A 73 -18.24 -8.23 -9.04
N ALA A 74 -17.31 -7.59 -8.32
CA ALA A 74 -17.32 -6.14 -8.01
C ALA A 74 -16.08 -5.38 -8.52
N ALA A 75 -15.56 -5.76 -9.69
CA ALA A 75 -14.18 -5.52 -10.10
C ALA A 75 -13.73 -4.03 -10.17
N ILE A 76 -14.50 -3.11 -10.78
CA ILE A 76 -13.97 -1.76 -11.11
C ILE A 76 -13.86 -0.85 -9.88
N ALA A 77 -14.96 -0.65 -9.14
CA ALA A 77 -14.95 0.22 -7.96
C ALA A 77 -14.01 -0.32 -6.87
N ARG A 78 -13.94 -1.65 -6.71
CA ARG A 78 -13.02 -2.28 -5.77
C ARG A 78 -11.57 -2.26 -6.22
N ARG A 79 -11.28 -2.26 -7.52
CA ARG A 79 -9.90 -2.05 -8.04
C ARG A 79 -9.37 -0.66 -7.68
N TYR A 80 -10.20 0.37 -7.83
CA TYR A 80 -9.82 1.72 -7.41
C TYR A 80 -9.55 1.79 -5.89
N MET A 81 -10.38 1.12 -5.08
CA MET A 81 -10.12 0.98 -3.64
C MET A 81 -8.80 0.24 -3.38
N GLN A 82 -8.52 -0.86 -4.07
CA GLN A 82 -7.24 -1.59 -3.96
C GLN A 82 -6.04 -0.72 -4.31
N GLU A 83 -6.13 0.11 -5.36
CA GLU A 83 -5.05 1.04 -5.73
C GLU A 83 -4.75 2.06 -4.62
N GLN A 84 -5.79 2.69 -4.07
CA GLN A 84 -5.62 3.66 -2.98
C GLN A 84 -5.09 2.99 -1.71
N ALA A 85 -5.58 1.79 -1.46
CA ALA A 85 -5.17 1.00 -0.33
C ALA A 85 -3.69 0.63 -0.38
N ILE A 86 -3.21 0.08 -1.51
CA ILE A 86 -1.78 -0.23 -1.71
C ILE A 86 -0.91 1.03 -1.57
N THR A 87 -1.37 2.17 -2.09
CA THR A 87 -0.64 3.44 -1.96
C THR A 87 -0.55 3.89 -0.50
N THR A 88 -1.65 3.77 0.26
CA THR A 88 -1.70 4.11 1.69
C THR A 88 -0.77 3.21 2.49
N LEU A 89 -0.80 1.90 2.23
CA LEU A 89 0.09 0.92 2.85
C LEU A 89 1.56 1.23 2.60
N ALA A 90 1.92 1.65 1.38
CA ALA A 90 3.29 2.02 1.05
C ALA A 90 3.79 3.21 1.91
N MET A 91 2.95 4.21 2.12
CA MET A 91 3.26 5.37 2.98
C MET A 91 3.36 4.98 4.45
N VAL A 92 2.48 4.10 4.91
CA VAL A 92 2.51 3.57 6.28
C VAL A 92 3.79 2.75 6.52
N ALA A 93 4.20 1.93 5.56
CA ALA A 93 5.46 1.19 5.64
C ALA A 93 6.67 2.13 5.70
N ALA A 94 6.72 3.14 4.82
CA ALA A 94 7.78 4.14 4.83
C ALA A 94 7.87 4.90 6.18
N ALA A 95 6.73 5.32 6.73
CA ALA A 95 6.68 6.09 7.98
C ALA A 95 6.91 5.25 9.26
N SER A 96 6.66 3.93 9.20
CA SER A 96 6.83 3.03 10.35
C SER A 96 8.19 2.32 10.41
N GLU A 97 8.96 2.39 9.32
CA GLU A 97 10.33 1.84 9.21
C GLU A 97 10.39 0.38 9.70
N VAL A 98 11.42 0.03 10.49
CA VAL A 98 11.65 -1.30 11.06
C VAL A 98 10.49 -1.84 11.89
N THR A 99 9.56 -0.99 12.36
CA THR A 99 8.36 -1.49 13.06
C THR A 99 7.39 -2.19 12.12
N PHE A 100 7.43 -1.89 10.82
CA PHE A 100 6.61 -2.57 9.82
C PHE A 100 6.93 -4.07 9.71
N ALA A 101 8.11 -4.52 10.14
CA ALA A 101 8.52 -5.94 10.06
C ALA A 101 7.52 -6.90 10.71
N LYS A 102 6.75 -6.46 11.73
CA LYS A 102 5.70 -7.27 12.37
C LYS A 102 4.53 -7.60 11.44
N HIS A 103 4.29 -6.76 10.43
CA HIS A 103 3.19 -6.85 9.49
C HIS A 103 3.60 -7.47 8.15
N TYR A 104 4.91 -7.54 7.87
CA TYR A 104 5.47 -8.10 6.64
C TYR A 104 4.90 -9.48 6.26
N PRO A 105 4.84 -10.49 7.16
CA PRO A 105 4.39 -11.84 6.78
C PRO A 105 2.93 -11.90 6.33
N THR A 106 2.13 -10.88 6.70
CA THR A 106 0.74 -10.76 6.26
C THR A 106 0.63 -10.05 4.92
N ILE A 107 1.46 -9.02 4.71
CA ILE A 107 1.25 -8.05 3.62
C ILE A 107 2.02 -8.43 2.35
N MET A 108 3.28 -8.86 2.47
CA MET A 108 4.09 -9.20 1.29
C MET A 108 3.43 -10.27 0.41
N PRO A 109 2.86 -11.37 0.95
CA PRO A 109 2.19 -12.38 0.12
C PRO A 109 0.99 -11.82 -0.68
N LEU A 110 0.27 -10.83 -0.14
CA LEU A 110 -0.85 -10.19 -0.84
C LEU A 110 -0.35 -9.38 -2.03
N LEU A 111 0.75 -8.64 -1.87
CA LEU A 111 1.37 -7.87 -2.95
C LEU A 111 1.92 -8.77 -4.05
N LEU A 112 2.60 -9.86 -3.68
CA LEU A 112 3.09 -10.84 -4.65
C LEU A 112 1.94 -11.46 -5.45
N LYS A 113 0.80 -11.75 -4.80
CA LYS A 113 -0.40 -12.22 -5.49
C LYS A 113 -0.96 -11.19 -6.46
N VAL A 114 -0.96 -9.90 -6.12
CA VAL A 114 -1.37 -8.84 -7.05
C VAL A 114 -0.46 -8.83 -8.28
N LEU A 115 0.85 -8.92 -8.09
CA LEU A 115 1.85 -8.95 -9.17
C LEU A 115 1.77 -10.22 -10.04
N GLN A 116 1.37 -11.35 -9.46
CA GLN A 116 1.10 -12.58 -10.21
C GLN A 116 -0.08 -12.45 -11.18
N ASN A 117 -1.03 -11.55 -10.90
CA ASN A 117 -2.21 -11.33 -11.76
C ASN A 117 -2.06 -10.12 -12.69
N ALA A 118 -0.83 -9.61 -12.87
CA ALA A 118 -0.53 -8.37 -13.59
C ALA A 118 -0.65 -8.44 -15.13
N GLU A 119 -0.92 -9.62 -15.71
CA GLU A 119 -0.87 -9.85 -17.17
C GLU A 119 -2.01 -9.18 -17.94
N ASP A 120 -3.13 -8.91 -17.26
CA ASP A 120 -4.24 -8.20 -17.88
C ASP A 120 -3.99 -6.68 -17.85
N SER A 121 -4.13 -6.05 -19.03
CA SER A 121 -3.94 -4.60 -19.25
C SER A 121 -4.69 -3.74 -18.23
N GLU A 122 -5.82 -4.24 -17.73
CA GLU A 122 -6.67 -3.62 -16.74
C GLU A 122 -6.06 -3.58 -15.31
N TYR A 123 -5.10 -4.45 -15.02
CA TYR A 123 -4.40 -4.57 -13.73
C TYR A 123 -3.00 -3.95 -13.75
N ARG A 124 -2.56 -3.40 -14.89
CA ARG A 124 -1.24 -2.79 -15.04
C ARG A 124 -0.98 -1.69 -14.00
N LYS A 125 -1.97 -0.81 -13.79
CA LYS A 125 -1.86 0.30 -12.83
C LYS A 125 -1.77 -0.20 -11.38
N LEU A 126 -2.57 -1.19 -11.03
CA LEU A 126 -2.55 -1.83 -9.72
C LEU A 126 -1.19 -2.51 -9.46
N SER A 127 -0.65 -3.18 -10.49
CA SER A 127 0.65 -3.85 -10.44
C SER A 127 1.78 -2.87 -10.21
N VAL A 128 1.78 -1.71 -10.89
CA VAL A 128 2.78 -0.64 -10.65
C VAL A 128 2.78 -0.20 -9.19
N LYS A 129 1.59 0.02 -8.61
CA LYS A 129 1.46 0.39 -7.20
C LYS A 129 1.93 -0.72 -6.26
N ALA A 130 1.64 -1.97 -6.58
CA ALA A 130 2.10 -3.12 -5.81
C ALA A 130 3.64 -3.26 -5.84
N MET A 131 4.27 -3.01 -7.00
CA MET A 131 5.73 -2.97 -7.14
C MET A 131 6.35 -1.87 -6.26
N GLU A 132 5.79 -0.66 -6.31
CA GLU A 132 6.22 0.47 -5.48
C GLU A 132 6.08 0.16 -3.98
N CYS A 133 4.93 -0.39 -3.58
CA CYS A 133 4.67 -0.76 -2.19
C CYS A 133 5.63 -1.84 -1.70
N ALA A 134 5.88 -2.88 -2.49
CA ALA A 134 6.83 -3.94 -2.15
C ALA A 134 8.25 -3.39 -1.95
N GLY A 135 8.70 -2.46 -2.80
CA GLY A 135 10.01 -1.80 -2.66
C GLY A 135 10.12 -0.92 -1.40
N LEU A 136 9.07 -0.18 -1.06
CA LEU A 136 9.06 0.62 0.18
C LEU A 136 9.03 -0.26 1.42
N ILE A 137 8.33 -1.39 1.37
CA ILE A 137 8.33 -2.38 2.45
C ILE A 137 9.72 -3.01 2.61
N ASP A 138 10.38 -3.40 1.52
CA ASP A 138 11.76 -3.92 1.54
C ASP A 138 12.70 -2.94 2.27
N ILE A 139 12.68 -1.67 1.89
CA ILE A 139 13.46 -0.61 2.56
C ILE A 139 13.13 -0.53 4.06
N ALA A 140 11.85 -0.63 4.43
CA ALA A 140 11.40 -0.50 5.82
C ALA A 140 11.84 -1.69 6.69
N VAL A 141 11.75 -2.92 6.17
CA VAL A 141 12.02 -4.15 6.94
C VAL A 141 13.47 -4.61 6.89
N GLY A 142 14.21 -4.19 5.86
CA GLY A 142 15.60 -4.52 5.66
C GLY A 142 15.84 -5.92 5.08
N PRO A 143 17.09 -6.21 4.68
CA PRO A 143 17.43 -7.36 3.86
C PRO A 143 17.21 -8.71 4.57
N ASP A 144 17.38 -8.77 5.89
CA ASP A 144 17.22 -10.01 6.65
C ASP A 144 15.78 -10.54 6.61
N VAL A 145 14.80 -9.63 6.64
CA VAL A 145 13.37 -9.97 6.56
C VAL A 145 12.96 -10.19 5.10
N PHE A 146 13.44 -9.35 4.18
CA PHE A 146 13.02 -9.38 2.78
C PHE A 146 13.59 -10.56 1.98
N LYS A 147 14.75 -11.10 2.37
CA LYS A 147 15.49 -12.15 1.64
C LYS A 147 14.65 -13.38 1.26
N GLN A 148 13.64 -13.73 2.05
CA GLN A 148 12.78 -14.89 1.78
C GLN A 148 11.93 -14.73 0.51
N ASP A 149 11.53 -13.50 0.17
CA ASP A 149 10.64 -13.19 -0.96
C ASP A 149 11.38 -12.50 -2.12
N SER A 150 12.66 -12.17 -1.95
CA SER A 150 13.42 -11.38 -2.92
C SER A 150 13.51 -12.04 -4.29
N GLN A 151 13.71 -13.37 -4.34
CA GLN A 151 13.77 -14.10 -5.61
C GLN A 151 12.41 -14.07 -6.32
N THR A 152 11.34 -14.37 -5.60
CA THR A 152 9.97 -14.35 -6.15
C THR A 152 9.58 -12.97 -6.66
N LEU A 153 9.91 -11.89 -5.92
CA LEU A 153 9.64 -10.54 -6.40
C LEU A 153 10.40 -10.26 -7.70
N VAL A 154 11.71 -10.55 -7.75
CA VAL A 154 12.53 -10.32 -8.95
C VAL A 154 11.99 -11.08 -10.17
N GLU A 155 11.62 -12.35 -10.01
CA GLU A 155 11.03 -13.15 -11.10
C GLU A 155 9.73 -12.54 -11.64
N LEU A 156 8.86 -12.07 -10.74
CA LEU A 156 7.62 -11.39 -11.13
C LEU A 156 7.90 -10.07 -11.87
N LEU A 157 8.87 -9.28 -11.38
CA LEU A 157 9.27 -8.03 -12.02
C LEU A 157 9.83 -8.25 -13.43
N VAL A 158 10.65 -9.29 -13.61
CA VAL A 158 11.17 -9.69 -14.93
C VAL A 158 10.02 -10.05 -15.85
N ARG A 159 9.09 -10.91 -15.40
CA ARG A 159 7.92 -11.31 -16.19
C ARG A 159 7.05 -10.13 -16.62
N ILE A 160 6.86 -9.15 -15.72
CA ILE A 160 6.08 -7.93 -16.01
C ILE A 160 6.78 -7.04 -17.05
N GLN A 161 8.12 -7.04 -17.09
CA GLN A 161 8.91 -6.23 -18.03
C GLN A 161 9.12 -6.91 -19.39
N SER A 162 9.04 -8.23 -19.46
CA SER A 162 9.18 -8.99 -20.71
C SER A 162 7.96 -8.75 -21.62
N PRO A 163 8.13 -8.17 -22.82
CA PRO A 163 7.08 -8.18 -23.81
C PRO A 163 6.79 -9.62 -24.25
N PRO A 164 5.53 -9.98 -24.61
CA PRO A 164 5.26 -11.25 -25.25
C PRO A 164 6.08 -11.33 -26.53
N ASP A 165 6.87 -12.40 -26.67
CA ASP A 165 7.70 -12.61 -27.85
C ASP A 165 6.77 -12.88 -29.04
N PRO A 166 6.78 -12.04 -30.10
CA PRO A 166 5.90 -12.23 -31.26
C PRO A 166 6.17 -13.55 -32.00
N GLU A 167 7.29 -14.23 -31.74
CA GLU A 167 7.63 -15.54 -32.33
C GLU A 167 7.21 -16.75 -31.47
N ASP A 168 6.69 -16.55 -30.25
CA ASP A 168 6.24 -17.66 -29.39
C ASP A 168 4.90 -18.21 -29.88
N THR A 169 5.00 -19.07 -30.91
CA THR A 169 3.87 -19.71 -31.62
C THR A 169 3.33 -20.93 -30.88
N GLN A 170 3.61 -21.10 -29.59
CA GLN A 170 3.10 -22.21 -28.79
C GLN A 170 1.76 -21.86 -28.11
N LEU A 171 0.72 -21.74 -28.94
CA LEU A 171 -0.68 -22.00 -28.57
C LEU A 171 -1.33 -22.89 -29.64
#